data_AF-A0A7G8BNX4-F1
#
_entry.id   AF-A0A7G8BNX4-F1
#
_cell.length_a   1.000
_cell.length_b   1.000
_cell.length_c   1.000
_cell.angle_alpha   90.00
_cell.angle_beta   90.00
_cell.angle_gamma   90.00
#
_symmetry.space_group_name_H-M   'P 1'
#
loop_
_entity.id
_entity.type
_entity.pdbx_description
1 polymer ?
#
loop_
_entity_poly.entity_id
_entity_poly.type
_entity_poly.pdbx_seq_one_letter_code
_entity_poly.pdbx_strand_id
1 'polypeptide(L)'
;MAHCEKTFPLCFGGARLDGSTATLDGQGEKVHDHFFGQSSFATYALANERNVVKVSSDVPLERLGPLGCGIQTGASAVMNALNVRPGTSFASFGAGAVGYSAIMAARAVGATTIVAIDIVPSRLEMAKELGATHAINSKQTNPVEAIRDITGGGVDYSLETSGNPSVLHQAIEALGSLGTCGIVGAEPLGTEVSFDVNTLMIQGKGIRGILEGESVPDIFIPQLIELNAQGRFPFEKLMKFYSLDQINQAAQDSEKGVTIKPVIRLSAA
;
A
#
# COMPACT_ATOMS: atom_id res chain seq x y z
N MET A 1 -7.10 -9.33 -11.86
CA MET A 1 -6.92 -10.18 -10.66
C MET A 1 -5.46 -10.18 -10.31
N ALA A 2 -5.12 -9.84 -9.06
CA ALA A 2 -3.77 -9.58 -8.57
C ALA A 2 -2.72 -10.60 -9.03
N HIS A 3 -3.07 -11.89 -9.03
CA HIS A 3 -2.16 -13.01 -9.34
C HIS A 3 -2.21 -13.47 -10.80
N CYS A 4 -2.27 -12.54 -11.76
CA CYS A 4 -2.21 -12.87 -13.17
C CYS A 4 -0.84 -13.49 -13.53
N GLU A 5 -0.82 -14.63 -14.21
CA GLU A 5 0.42 -15.27 -14.70
C GLU A 5 1.26 -14.34 -15.59
N LYS A 6 0.61 -13.34 -16.21
CA LYS A 6 1.24 -12.34 -17.09
C LYS A 6 1.49 -10.99 -16.40
N THR A 7 1.42 -10.89 -15.07
CA THR A 7 1.63 -9.63 -14.35
C THR A 7 2.96 -8.97 -14.74
N PHE A 8 4.07 -9.71 -14.72
CA PHE A 8 5.38 -9.16 -15.06
C PHE A 8 5.45 -8.56 -16.47
N PRO A 9 5.17 -9.31 -17.55
CA PRO A 9 5.24 -8.74 -18.90
C PRO A 9 4.20 -7.64 -19.14
N LEU A 10 3.03 -7.67 -18.49
CA LEU A 10 1.99 -6.64 -18.68
C LEU A 10 2.26 -5.34 -17.91
N CYS A 11 2.98 -5.38 -16.79
CA CYS A 11 3.23 -4.20 -15.96
C CYS A 11 4.66 -3.66 -16.09
N PHE A 12 5.64 -4.53 -16.36
CA PHE A 12 7.07 -4.19 -16.33
C PHE A 12 7.79 -4.51 -17.65
N GLY A 13 7.08 -4.99 -18.68
CA GLY A 13 7.68 -5.38 -19.96
C GLY A 13 8.13 -4.23 -20.85
N GLY A 14 7.63 -3.01 -20.63
CA GLY A 14 7.99 -1.83 -21.43
C GLY A 14 7.41 -1.82 -22.86
N ALA A 15 6.48 -2.73 -23.17
CA ALA A 15 5.81 -2.87 -24.46
C ALA A 15 4.55 -3.75 -24.30
N ARG A 16 3.75 -3.86 -25.36
CA ARG A 16 2.69 -4.88 -25.47
C ARG A 16 3.30 -6.29 -25.57
N LEU A 17 2.47 -7.32 -25.41
CA LEU A 17 2.90 -8.72 -25.50
C LEU A 17 3.46 -9.12 -26.88
N ASP A 18 3.15 -8.36 -27.93
CA ASP A 18 3.71 -8.53 -29.28
C ASP A 18 4.99 -7.70 -29.52
N GLY A 19 5.49 -7.00 -28.50
CA GLY A 19 6.67 -6.14 -28.56
C GLY A 19 6.44 -4.74 -29.13
N SER A 20 5.20 -4.40 -29.50
CA SER A 20 4.89 -3.05 -29.98
C SER A 20 4.74 -2.04 -28.83
N THR A 21 5.15 -0.80 -29.08
CA THR A 21 4.92 0.37 -28.21
C THR A 21 3.91 1.29 -28.88
N ALA A 22 3.25 2.14 -28.10
CA ALA A 22 2.29 3.13 -28.59
C ALA A 22 2.81 4.58 -28.47
N THR A 23 3.98 4.78 -27.87
CA THR A 23 4.59 6.09 -27.64
C THR A 23 5.83 6.26 -28.51
N LEU A 24 5.93 7.44 -29.13
CA LEU A 24 7.12 7.92 -29.85
C LEU A 24 7.64 9.20 -29.19
N ASP A 25 8.94 9.45 -29.28
CA ASP A 25 9.53 10.73 -28.86
C ASP A 25 9.35 11.83 -29.92
N GLY A 26 9.92 13.01 -29.66
CA GLY A 26 9.86 14.16 -30.58
C GLY A 26 10.62 13.97 -31.90
N GLN A 27 11.43 12.91 -32.01
CA GLN A 27 12.18 12.53 -33.20
C GLN A 27 11.50 11.39 -33.97
N GLY A 28 10.41 10.82 -33.43
CA GLY A 28 9.70 9.70 -34.02
C GLY A 28 10.26 8.34 -33.61
N GLU A 29 11.20 8.28 -32.67
CA GLU A 29 11.77 7.03 -32.17
C GLU A 29 10.88 6.40 -31.10
N LYS A 30 10.92 5.07 -31.01
CA LYS A 30 10.09 4.32 -30.05
C LYS A 30 10.52 4.60 -28.62
N VAL A 31 9.56 4.91 -27.77
CA VAL A 31 9.73 4.99 -26.31
C VAL A 31 9.04 3.80 -25.68
N HIS A 32 9.73 3.12 -24.76
CA HIS A 32 9.13 2.05 -23.97
C HIS A 32 7.96 2.60 -23.12
N ASP A 33 6.83 1.91 -23.18
CA ASP A 33 5.58 2.31 -22.53
C ASP A 33 4.87 1.09 -21.92
N HIS A 34 3.56 1.17 -21.71
CA HIS A 34 2.78 0.13 -21.01
C HIS A 34 3.30 -0.19 -19.59
N PHE A 35 3.98 0.75 -18.92
CA PHE A 35 4.31 0.62 -17.51
C PHE A 35 3.01 0.56 -16.70
N PHE A 36 2.79 -0.53 -15.96
CA PHE A 36 1.50 -0.90 -15.34
C PHE A 36 0.32 -0.86 -16.33
N GLY A 37 0.57 -1.10 -17.62
CA GLY A 37 -0.43 -1.02 -18.68
C GLY A 37 -1.06 0.36 -18.84
N GLN A 38 -0.35 1.44 -18.47
CA GLN A 38 -0.86 2.81 -18.54
C GLN A 38 0.19 3.86 -18.98
N SER A 39 1.43 3.78 -18.48
CA SER A 39 2.45 4.83 -18.66
C SER A 39 1.91 6.26 -18.46
N SER A 40 1.34 6.53 -17.28
CA SER A 40 0.49 7.71 -17.02
C SER A 40 1.21 9.03 -16.73
N PHE A 41 2.54 9.10 -16.89
CA PHE A 41 3.28 10.37 -16.83
C PHE A 41 3.34 11.07 -18.19
N ALA A 42 2.16 11.28 -18.80
CA ALA A 42 1.97 11.97 -20.07
C ALA A 42 0.55 12.56 -20.13
N THR A 43 0.32 13.61 -20.92
CA THR A 43 -1.00 14.27 -21.05
C THR A 43 -2.09 13.36 -21.61
N TYR A 44 -1.72 12.28 -22.27
CA TYR A 44 -2.59 11.19 -22.69
C TYR A 44 -1.96 9.85 -22.32
N ALA A 45 -2.80 8.86 -22.00
CA ALA A 45 -2.39 7.50 -21.70
C ALA A 45 -3.27 6.50 -22.46
N LEU A 46 -2.67 5.40 -22.91
CA LEU A 46 -3.39 4.27 -23.47
C LEU A 46 -3.44 3.15 -22.42
N ALA A 47 -4.65 2.69 -22.13
CA ALA A 47 -4.91 1.66 -21.14
C ALA A 47 -5.85 0.59 -21.73
N ASN A 48 -5.90 -0.57 -21.09
CA ASN A 48 -6.87 -1.61 -21.44
C ASN A 48 -8.18 -1.37 -20.68
N GLU A 49 -9.33 -1.68 -21.27
CA GLU A 49 -10.61 -1.57 -20.55
C GLU A 49 -10.56 -2.23 -19.15
N ARG A 50 -9.88 -3.38 -19.02
CA ARG A 50 -9.76 -4.13 -17.77
C ARG A 50 -8.96 -3.44 -16.66
N ASN A 51 -8.17 -2.41 -16.96
CA ASN A 51 -7.46 -1.60 -15.96
C ASN A 51 -7.95 -0.14 -15.93
N VAL A 52 -9.10 0.14 -16.57
CA VAL A 52 -9.77 1.45 -16.53
C VAL A 52 -11.01 1.34 -15.65
N VAL A 53 -10.89 1.77 -14.40
CA VAL A 53 -12.02 1.75 -13.46
C VAL A 53 -12.84 3.01 -13.61
N LYS A 54 -14.12 2.85 -13.95
CA LYS A 54 -15.08 3.96 -14.01
C LYS A 54 -15.44 4.41 -12.60
N VAL A 55 -15.37 5.72 -12.37
CA VAL A 55 -15.70 6.38 -11.08
C VAL A 55 -16.72 7.50 -11.31
N SER A 56 -17.38 7.95 -10.23
CA SER A 56 -18.33 9.07 -10.31
C SER A 56 -17.61 10.38 -10.70
N SER A 57 -18.27 11.22 -11.49
CA SER A 57 -17.82 12.57 -11.81
C SER A 57 -17.94 13.57 -10.66
N ASP A 58 -18.62 13.19 -9.57
CA ASP A 58 -18.90 14.08 -8.43
C ASP A 58 -17.70 14.24 -7.48
N VAL A 59 -16.62 13.49 -7.73
CA VAL A 59 -15.41 13.51 -6.91
C VAL A 59 -14.25 14.12 -7.71
N PRO A 60 -13.40 14.97 -7.11
CA PRO A 60 -12.25 15.55 -7.82
C PRO A 60 -11.32 14.47 -8.38
N LEU A 61 -11.33 14.29 -9.70
CA LEU A 61 -10.60 13.23 -10.40
C LEU A 61 -9.10 13.23 -10.07
N GLU A 62 -8.51 14.42 -9.88
CA GLU A 62 -7.10 14.59 -9.52
C GLU A 62 -6.68 13.87 -8.22
N ARG A 63 -7.64 13.50 -7.36
CA ARG A 63 -7.37 12.78 -6.10
C ARG A 63 -7.40 11.25 -6.27
N LEU A 64 -7.92 10.75 -7.39
CA LEU A 64 -8.29 9.33 -7.49
C LEU A 64 -7.15 8.45 -8.01
N GLY A 65 -6.16 9.02 -8.70
CA GLY A 65 -5.04 8.25 -9.29
C GLY A 65 -4.35 7.29 -8.30
N PRO A 66 -3.99 7.73 -7.09
CA PRO A 66 -3.37 6.86 -6.09
C PRO A 66 -4.22 5.65 -5.61
N LEU A 67 -5.53 5.65 -5.85
CA LEU A 67 -6.40 4.50 -5.58
C LEU A 67 -6.12 3.32 -6.52
N GLY A 68 -5.50 3.54 -7.68
CA GLY A 68 -5.19 2.47 -8.64
C GLY A 68 -4.01 1.57 -8.26
N CYS A 69 -3.31 1.87 -7.16
CA CYS A 69 -2.18 1.07 -6.68
C CYS A 69 -2.05 1.22 -5.15
N GLY A 70 -1.07 1.98 -4.65
CA GLY A 70 -0.67 1.94 -3.23
C GLY A 70 -1.77 2.14 -2.18
N ILE A 71 -2.79 2.97 -2.44
CA ILE A 71 -3.90 3.13 -1.47
C ILE A 71 -4.80 1.88 -1.47
N GLN A 72 -5.16 1.37 -2.65
CA GLN A 72 -5.87 0.10 -2.79
C GLN A 72 -5.08 -1.04 -2.17
N THR A 73 -3.76 -1.11 -2.40
CA THR A 73 -2.91 -2.18 -1.85
C THR A 73 -3.04 -2.27 -0.33
N GLY A 74 -2.84 -1.15 0.38
CA GLY A 74 -2.93 -1.14 1.84
C GLY A 74 -4.34 -1.44 2.35
N ALA A 75 -5.35 -0.79 1.77
CA ALA A 75 -6.73 -0.94 2.23
C ALA A 75 -7.29 -2.35 1.94
N SER A 76 -7.05 -2.87 0.73
CA SER A 76 -7.51 -4.19 0.32
C SER A 76 -6.71 -5.31 0.97
N ALA A 77 -5.42 -5.10 1.29
CA ALA A 77 -4.67 -6.06 2.10
C ALA A 77 -5.39 -6.32 3.44
N VAL A 78 -5.94 -5.28 4.05
CA VAL A 78 -6.70 -5.38 5.30
C VAL A 78 -8.11 -5.94 5.07
N MET A 79 -8.87 -5.37 4.15
CA MET A 79 -10.29 -5.70 3.97
C MET A 79 -10.53 -7.04 3.26
N ASN A 80 -9.68 -7.39 2.29
CA ASN A 80 -9.88 -8.55 1.43
C ASN A 80 -8.89 -9.68 1.73
N ALA A 81 -7.58 -9.40 1.69
CA ALA A 81 -6.56 -10.47 1.77
C ALA A 81 -6.40 -11.04 3.20
N LEU A 82 -6.18 -10.17 4.19
CA LEU A 82 -6.14 -10.55 5.61
C LEU A 82 -7.53 -10.67 6.21
N ASN A 83 -8.51 -9.96 5.64
CA ASN A 83 -9.90 -9.99 6.05
C ASN A 83 -10.06 -9.69 7.55
N VAL A 84 -9.43 -8.58 7.97
CA VAL A 84 -9.43 -8.10 9.35
C VAL A 84 -10.87 -7.91 9.83
N ARG A 85 -11.15 -8.36 11.05
CA ARG A 85 -12.51 -8.45 11.59
C ARG A 85 -12.76 -7.39 12.66
N PRO A 86 -14.03 -7.01 12.89
CA PRO A 86 -14.37 -6.18 14.04
C PRO A 86 -13.88 -6.81 15.35
N GLY A 87 -13.32 -5.99 16.25
CA GLY A 87 -12.86 -6.44 17.56
C GLY A 87 -11.46 -7.08 17.60
N THR A 88 -10.79 -7.23 16.44
CA THR A 88 -9.43 -7.78 16.39
C THR A 88 -8.36 -6.70 16.47
N SER A 89 -7.12 -7.14 16.65
CA SER A 89 -5.92 -6.31 16.69
C SER A 89 -5.14 -6.36 15.37
N PHE A 90 -4.58 -5.22 14.96
CA PHE A 90 -3.85 -5.04 13.71
C PHE A 90 -2.59 -4.21 13.93
N ALA A 91 -1.46 -4.62 13.33
CA ALA A 91 -0.21 -3.86 13.32
C ALA A 91 0.25 -3.55 11.89
N SER A 92 0.49 -2.27 11.59
CA SER A 92 1.14 -1.84 10.34
C SER A 92 2.63 -1.59 10.59
N PHE A 93 3.49 -2.42 10.00
CA PHE A 93 4.93 -2.23 9.98
C PHE A 93 5.30 -1.35 8.79
N GLY A 94 5.50 -0.06 9.09
CA GLY A 94 5.65 1.04 8.14
C GLY A 94 4.42 1.97 8.17
N ALA A 95 4.66 3.28 8.25
CA ALA A 95 3.66 4.34 8.19
C ALA A 95 3.87 5.21 6.93
N GLY A 96 3.99 4.56 5.77
CA GLY A 96 3.96 5.19 4.46
C GLY A 96 2.54 5.21 3.87
N ALA A 97 2.40 5.55 2.58
CA ALA A 97 1.08 5.60 1.92
C ALA A 97 0.29 4.28 2.02
N VAL A 98 0.97 3.14 1.85
CA VAL A 98 0.37 1.80 1.97
C VAL A 98 -0.04 1.52 3.41
N GLY A 99 0.87 1.72 4.37
CA GLY A 99 0.61 1.49 5.80
C GLY A 99 -0.52 2.37 6.36
N TYR A 100 -0.56 3.66 6.02
CA TYR A 100 -1.68 4.52 6.41
C TYR A 100 -3.01 4.08 5.81
N SER A 101 -2.99 3.61 4.56
CA SER A 101 -4.20 3.07 3.92
C SER A 101 -4.68 1.82 4.64
N ALA A 102 -3.76 0.96 5.09
CA ALA A 102 -4.08 -0.19 5.93
C ALA A 102 -4.63 0.22 7.31
N ILE A 103 -4.04 1.22 7.97
CA ILE A 103 -4.52 1.74 9.27
C ILE A 103 -5.94 2.31 9.16
N MET A 104 -6.20 3.16 8.16
CA MET A 104 -7.54 3.71 7.92
C MET A 104 -8.54 2.59 7.59
N ALA A 105 -8.13 1.58 6.82
CA ALA A 105 -8.97 0.43 6.52
C ALA A 105 -9.28 -0.43 7.76
N ALA A 106 -8.28 -0.68 8.61
CA ALA A 106 -8.44 -1.44 9.86
C ALA A 106 -9.44 -0.74 10.79
N ARG A 107 -9.36 0.59 10.89
CA ARG A 107 -10.36 1.40 11.59
C ARG A 107 -11.74 1.29 10.95
N ALA A 108 -11.82 1.38 9.63
CA ALA A 108 -13.09 1.35 8.91
C ALA A 108 -13.84 0.01 9.07
N VAL A 109 -13.12 -1.12 9.19
CA VAL A 109 -13.69 -2.46 9.45
C VAL A 109 -13.95 -2.74 10.94
N GLY A 110 -13.51 -1.88 11.85
CA GLY A 110 -13.79 -1.98 13.28
C GLY A 110 -12.77 -2.76 14.10
N ALA A 111 -11.50 -2.84 13.65
CA ALA A 111 -10.42 -3.29 14.52
C ALA A 111 -10.33 -2.38 15.76
N THR A 112 -10.20 -2.98 16.95
CA THR A 112 -10.24 -2.26 18.23
C THR A 112 -8.85 -1.85 18.73
N THR A 113 -7.82 -2.58 18.29
CA THR A 113 -6.42 -2.26 18.57
C THR A 113 -5.67 -2.13 17.25
N ILE A 114 -5.23 -0.92 16.93
CA ILE A 114 -4.50 -0.61 15.70
C ILE A 114 -3.16 0.01 16.09
N VAL A 115 -2.07 -0.67 15.76
CA VAL A 115 -0.70 -0.28 16.12
C VAL A 115 0.05 0.16 14.86
N ALA A 116 0.57 1.38 14.87
CA ALA A 116 1.46 1.87 13.81
C ALA A 116 2.92 1.77 14.25
N ILE A 117 3.78 1.21 13.41
CA ILE A 117 5.22 1.07 13.67
C ILE A 117 5.99 1.80 12.56
N ASP A 118 6.82 2.76 12.95
CA ASP A 118 7.68 3.53 12.04
C ASP A 118 8.86 4.11 12.86
N ILE A 119 9.80 4.77 12.19
CA ILE A 119 10.94 5.44 12.83
C ILE A 119 10.79 6.96 12.88
N VAL A 120 9.88 7.52 12.07
CA VAL A 120 9.68 8.96 11.92
C VAL A 120 8.55 9.43 12.85
N PRO A 121 8.82 10.28 13.86
CA PRO A 121 7.81 10.72 14.82
C PRO A 121 6.58 11.40 14.20
N SER A 122 6.76 12.26 13.20
CA SER A 122 5.64 12.92 12.52
C SER A 122 4.72 11.93 11.78
N ARG A 123 5.27 10.80 11.32
CA ARG A 123 4.47 9.75 10.70
C ARG A 123 3.62 8.99 11.72
N LEU A 124 4.17 8.76 12.90
CA LEU A 124 3.46 8.11 14.01
C LEU A 124 2.31 8.98 14.54
N GLU A 125 2.50 10.30 14.61
CA GLU A 125 1.42 11.22 14.99
C GLU A 125 0.32 11.26 13.92
N MET A 126 0.68 11.33 12.64
CA MET A 126 -0.29 11.21 11.54
C MET A 126 -1.03 9.87 11.58
N ALA A 127 -0.35 8.77 11.90
CA ALA A 127 -0.98 7.46 12.03
C ALA A 127 -2.11 7.46 13.08
N LYS A 128 -1.89 8.13 14.23
CA LYS A 128 -2.92 8.29 15.27
C LYS A 128 -4.12 9.08 14.77
N GLU A 129 -3.88 10.20 14.08
CA GLU A 129 -4.96 11.01 13.47
C GLU A 129 -5.80 10.20 12.47
N LEU A 130 -5.16 9.29 11.73
CA LEU A 130 -5.80 8.45 10.73
C LEU A 130 -6.49 7.21 11.30
N GLY A 131 -6.24 6.86 12.56
CA GLY A 131 -6.97 5.78 13.23
C GLY A 131 -6.15 4.81 14.06
N ALA A 132 -4.83 4.93 14.09
CA ALA A 132 -4.02 4.11 14.98
C ALA A 132 -4.34 4.43 16.45
N THR A 133 -4.62 3.39 17.23
CA THR A 133 -4.82 3.48 18.68
C THR A 133 -3.50 3.62 19.43
N HIS A 134 -2.43 3.05 18.87
CA HIS A 134 -1.09 3.02 19.44
C HIS A 134 -0.08 3.32 18.34
N ALA A 135 1.05 3.92 18.72
CA ALA A 135 2.14 4.18 17.81
C ALA A 135 3.47 3.85 18.49
N ILE A 136 4.35 3.14 17.79
CA ILE A 136 5.62 2.66 18.31
C ILE A 136 6.74 3.18 17.43
N ASN A 137 7.72 3.85 18.05
CA ASN A 137 8.97 4.18 17.39
C ASN A 137 9.98 3.03 17.55
N SER A 138 10.23 2.29 16.47
CA SER A 138 11.12 1.11 16.52
C SER A 138 12.61 1.43 16.71
N LYS A 139 13.01 2.71 16.67
CA LYS A 139 14.36 3.14 17.09
C LYS A 139 14.51 3.28 18.60
N GLN A 140 13.40 3.40 19.33
CA GLN A 140 13.40 3.71 20.76
C GLN A 140 13.03 2.51 21.62
N THR A 141 12.28 1.55 21.07
CA THR A 141 11.84 0.35 21.78
C THR A 141 11.75 -0.84 20.83
N ASN A 142 11.78 -2.05 21.39
CA ASN A 142 11.53 -3.28 20.64
C ASN A 142 10.04 -3.35 20.26
N PRO A 143 9.68 -3.28 18.96
CA PRO A 143 8.27 -3.28 18.56
C PRO A 143 7.55 -4.60 18.89
N VAL A 144 8.27 -5.74 18.92
CA VAL A 144 7.66 -7.05 19.22
C VAL A 144 7.19 -7.11 20.66
N GLU A 145 8.05 -6.70 21.60
CA GLU A 145 7.72 -6.67 23.03
C GLU A 145 6.59 -5.68 23.32
N ALA A 146 6.70 -4.45 22.79
CA ALA A 146 5.66 -3.44 22.97
C ALA A 146 4.30 -3.86 22.40
N ILE A 147 4.26 -4.56 21.26
CA ILE A 147 3.03 -5.12 20.72
C ILE A 147 2.44 -6.18 21.65
N ARG A 148 3.27 -7.09 22.17
CA ARG A 148 2.82 -8.13 23.11
C ARG A 148 2.23 -7.51 24.38
N ASP A 149 2.84 -6.45 24.91
CA ASP A 149 2.32 -5.73 26.07
C ASP A 149 0.97 -5.06 25.79
N ILE A 150 0.81 -4.42 24.63
CA ILE A 150 -0.43 -3.74 24.22
C ILE A 150 -1.58 -4.74 24.03
N THR A 151 -1.28 -5.91 23.47
CA THR A 151 -2.30 -6.89 23.03
C THR A 151 -2.50 -8.05 24.00
N GLY A 152 -1.64 -8.19 25.01
CA GLY A 152 -1.64 -9.34 25.93
C GLY A 152 -1.10 -10.64 25.32
N GLY A 153 -0.30 -10.57 24.25
CA GLY A 153 0.37 -11.75 23.68
C GLY A 153 0.84 -11.65 22.23
N GLY A 154 0.32 -10.69 21.45
CA GLY A 154 0.64 -10.47 20.04
C GLY A 154 -0.61 -10.08 19.24
N VAL A 155 -0.43 -9.52 18.04
CA VAL A 155 -1.56 -9.11 17.18
C VAL A 155 -2.18 -10.27 16.42
N ASP A 156 -3.48 -10.16 16.12
CA ASP A 156 -4.19 -11.08 15.23
C ASP A 156 -3.73 -10.92 13.77
N TYR A 157 -3.42 -9.68 13.37
CA TYR A 157 -2.99 -9.37 12.01
C TYR A 157 -1.80 -8.41 12.03
N SER A 158 -0.79 -8.68 11.21
CA SER A 158 0.27 -7.72 10.89
C SER A 158 0.37 -7.52 9.38
N LEU A 159 0.83 -6.34 8.96
CA LEU A 159 1.11 -6.03 7.56
C LEU A 159 2.48 -5.37 7.44
N GLU A 160 3.39 -6.02 6.72
CA GLU A 160 4.72 -5.50 6.39
C GLU A 160 4.65 -4.67 5.11
N THR A 161 5.03 -3.40 5.20
CA THR A 161 4.95 -2.43 4.09
C THR A 161 6.27 -1.71 3.79
N SER A 162 7.35 -2.01 4.53
CA SER A 162 8.64 -1.34 4.41
C SER A 162 9.59 -2.01 3.42
N GLY A 163 9.39 -3.29 3.09
CA GLY A 163 10.31 -4.05 2.24
C GLY A 163 11.68 -4.24 2.91
N ASN A 164 11.70 -4.35 4.25
CA ASN A 164 12.91 -4.57 5.01
C ASN A 164 12.87 -5.96 5.67
N PRO A 165 13.83 -6.86 5.38
CA PRO A 165 13.89 -8.22 5.92
C PRO A 165 13.79 -8.32 7.44
N SER A 166 14.47 -7.41 8.15
CA SER A 166 14.46 -7.41 9.61
C SER A 166 13.11 -6.97 10.18
N VAL A 167 12.42 -6.06 9.48
CA VAL A 167 11.07 -5.61 9.85
C VAL A 167 10.05 -6.69 9.54
N LEU A 168 10.20 -7.43 8.44
CA LEU A 168 9.37 -8.60 8.13
C LEU A 168 9.49 -9.67 9.21
N HIS A 169 10.71 -10.00 9.62
CA HIS A 169 10.92 -10.93 10.74
C HIS A 169 10.21 -10.45 12.02
N GLN A 170 10.32 -9.16 12.36
CA GLN A 170 9.61 -8.59 13.51
C GLN A 170 8.09 -8.64 13.36
N ALA A 171 7.56 -8.42 12.15
CA ALA A 171 6.12 -8.48 11.87
C ALA A 171 5.53 -9.88 12.08
N ILE A 172 6.31 -10.93 11.80
CA ILE A 172 5.95 -12.33 12.05
C ILE A 172 6.05 -12.66 13.56
N GLU A 173 7.11 -12.20 14.23
CA GLU A 173 7.32 -12.44 15.66
C GLU A 173 6.29 -11.75 16.56
N ALA A 174 5.76 -10.61 16.11
CA ALA A 174 4.74 -9.83 16.80
C ALA A 174 3.34 -10.45 16.75
N LEU A 175 3.12 -11.50 15.95
CA LEU A 175 1.85 -12.21 15.89
C LEU A 175 1.54 -12.93 17.20
N GLY A 176 0.25 -12.93 17.56
CA GLY A 176 -0.32 -13.80 18.58
C GLY A 176 -0.59 -15.21 18.07
N SER A 177 -1.31 -16.00 18.87
CA SER A 177 -1.80 -17.32 18.44
C SER A 177 -2.80 -17.17 17.30
N LEU A 178 -2.69 -18.02 16.27
CA LEU A 178 -3.49 -18.00 15.03
C LEU A 178 -3.40 -16.71 14.21
N GLY A 179 -2.48 -15.81 14.55
CA GLY A 179 -2.31 -14.55 13.85
C GLY A 179 -1.76 -14.73 12.43
N THR A 180 -2.02 -13.77 11.54
CA THR A 180 -1.52 -13.79 10.15
C THR A 180 -0.75 -12.52 9.80
N CYS A 181 0.47 -12.70 9.27
CA CYS A 181 1.30 -11.62 8.72
C CYS A 181 1.11 -11.52 7.20
N GLY A 182 0.66 -10.36 6.73
CA GLY A 182 0.61 -10.01 5.32
C GLY A 182 1.91 -9.33 4.86
N ILE A 183 2.38 -9.67 3.66
CA ILE A 183 3.57 -9.09 3.05
C ILE A 183 3.15 -8.33 1.80
N VAL A 184 3.36 -7.01 1.80
CA VAL A 184 3.18 -6.15 0.62
C VAL A 184 4.43 -5.32 0.29
N GLY A 185 5.36 -5.16 1.24
CA GLY A 185 6.68 -4.61 0.96
C GLY A 185 7.40 -5.41 -0.11
N ALA A 186 8.11 -4.73 -1.01
CA ALA A 186 8.85 -5.37 -2.08
C ALA A 186 10.35 -5.27 -1.81
N GLU A 187 11.01 -6.42 -1.69
CA GLU A 187 12.46 -6.54 -1.58
C GLU A 187 13.13 -6.76 -2.95
N PRO A 188 14.45 -6.53 -3.07
CA PRO A 188 15.21 -7.00 -4.22
C PRO A 188 15.01 -8.51 -4.45
N LEU A 189 14.96 -8.93 -5.71
CA LEU A 189 14.83 -10.35 -6.07
C LEU A 189 15.98 -11.17 -5.46
N GLY A 190 15.63 -12.32 -4.86
CA GLY A 190 16.58 -13.19 -4.17
C GLY A 190 16.77 -12.87 -2.68
N THR A 191 16.07 -11.88 -2.14
CA THR A 191 16.07 -11.61 -0.69
C THR A 191 15.35 -12.72 0.07
N GLU A 192 15.96 -13.21 1.15
CA GLU A 192 15.43 -14.27 2.00
C GLU A 192 15.23 -13.78 3.44
N VAL A 193 14.22 -14.34 4.12
CA VAL A 193 13.93 -14.10 5.53
C VAL A 193 13.73 -15.43 6.23
N SER A 194 14.41 -15.65 7.35
CA SER A 194 14.21 -16.81 8.22
C SER A 194 13.17 -16.52 9.31
N PHE A 195 12.57 -17.56 9.86
CA PHE A 195 11.65 -17.49 11.00
C PHE A 195 11.74 -18.78 11.82
N ASP A 196 11.36 -18.73 13.09
CA ASP A 196 11.34 -19.92 13.94
C ASP A 196 10.16 -20.83 13.60
N VAL A 197 10.48 -22.01 13.06
CA VAL A 197 9.48 -22.97 12.58
C VAL A 197 8.59 -23.49 13.71
N ASN A 198 9.14 -23.68 14.91
CA ASN A 198 8.38 -24.19 16.05
C ASN A 198 7.37 -23.16 16.54
N THR A 199 7.76 -21.89 16.64
CA THR A 199 6.89 -20.78 17.01
C THR A 199 5.75 -20.63 16.01
N LEU A 200 6.07 -20.70 14.70
CA LEU A 200 5.05 -20.65 13.66
C LEU A 200 4.05 -21.82 13.77
N MET A 201 4.57 -23.06 13.87
CA MET A 201 3.76 -24.28 13.89
C MET A 201 2.92 -24.40 15.17
N ILE A 202 3.52 -24.22 16.35
CA ILE A 202 2.86 -24.43 17.65
C ILE A 202 1.75 -23.39 17.86
N GLN A 203 1.98 -22.14 17.46
CA GLN A 203 1.00 -21.05 17.61
C GLN A 203 0.05 -20.95 16.42
N GLY A 204 0.23 -21.77 15.37
CA GLY A 204 -0.60 -21.77 14.17
C GLY A 204 -0.57 -20.43 13.40
N LYS A 205 0.58 -19.77 13.37
CA LYS A 205 0.75 -18.47 12.69
C LYS A 205 0.76 -18.62 11.17
N GLY A 206 0.14 -17.66 10.49
CA GLY A 206 0.09 -17.57 9.03
C GLY A 206 1.05 -16.52 8.47
N ILE A 207 1.60 -16.78 7.30
CA ILE A 207 2.35 -15.80 6.48
C ILE A 207 1.73 -15.79 5.10
N ARG A 208 1.41 -14.60 4.56
CA ARG A 208 0.72 -14.44 3.27
C ARG A 208 1.37 -13.35 2.44
N GLY A 209 1.84 -13.69 1.25
CA GLY A 209 2.19 -12.71 0.21
C GLY A 209 0.93 -12.09 -0.39
N ILE A 210 0.90 -10.77 -0.53
CA ILE A 210 -0.27 -10.01 -0.98
C ILE A 210 0.17 -9.07 -2.11
N LEU A 211 -0.41 -9.24 -3.29
CA LEU A 211 -0.14 -8.38 -4.45
C LEU A 211 -1.36 -7.48 -4.72
N GLU A 212 -1.15 -6.16 -4.85
CA GLU A 212 -2.21 -5.17 -5.11
C GLU A 212 -3.45 -5.30 -4.19
N GLY A 213 -3.20 -5.80 -2.97
CA GLY A 213 -4.21 -6.07 -1.95
C GLY A 213 -5.24 -7.15 -2.30
N GLU A 214 -5.05 -7.93 -3.38
CA GLU A 214 -5.98 -8.96 -3.85
C GLU A 214 -7.40 -8.44 -4.16
N SER A 215 -7.50 -7.18 -4.58
CA SER A 215 -8.78 -6.54 -4.90
C SER A 215 -9.34 -6.95 -6.28
N VAL A 216 -10.63 -6.68 -6.46
CA VAL A 216 -11.26 -6.47 -7.77
C VAL A 216 -11.42 -4.95 -7.95
N PRO A 217 -10.55 -4.27 -8.71
CA PRO A 217 -10.50 -2.80 -8.73
C PRO A 217 -11.82 -2.11 -9.12
N ASP A 218 -12.56 -2.69 -10.08
CA ASP A 218 -13.87 -2.19 -10.53
C ASP A 218 -14.90 -2.10 -9.40
N ILE A 219 -14.74 -2.90 -8.35
CA ILE A 219 -15.60 -2.92 -7.18
C ILE A 219 -14.96 -2.12 -6.05
N PHE A 220 -13.67 -2.34 -5.81
CA PHE A 220 -13.01 -1.86 -4.60
C PHE A 220 -12.66 -0.36 -4.65
N ILE A 221 -12.25 0.17 -5.80
CA ILE A 221 -11.96 1.61 -5.92
C ILE A 221 -13.21 2.45 -5.66
N PRO A 222 -14.39 2.15 -6.26
CA PRO A 222 -15.64 2.82 -5.90
C PRO A 222 -15.99 2.73 -4.41
N GLN A 223 -15.74 1.57 -3.76
CA GLN A 223 -15.96 1.43 -2.32
C GLN A 223 -15.06 2.34 -1.48
N LEU A 224 -13.78 2.50 -1.85
CA LEU A 224 -12.87 3.42 -1.16
C LEU A 224 -13.30 4.88 -1.32
N ILE A 225 -13.82 5.25 -2.50
CA ILE A 225 -14.37 6.58 -2.75
C ILE A 225 -15.59 6.84 -1.86
N GLU A 226 -16.49 5.86 -1.73
CA GLU A 226 -17.66 5.97 -0.85
C GLU A 226 -17.25 6.10 0.63
N LEU A 227 -16.29 5.29 1.09
CA LEU A 227 -15.76 5.41 2.45
C LEU A 227 -15.12 6.78 2.71
N ASN A 228 -14.48 7.36 1.70
CA ASN A 228 -13.95 8.72 1.78
C ASN A 228 -15.07 9.77 1.89
N ALA A 229 -16.12 9.67 1.08
CA ALA A 229 -17.28 10.55 1.13
C ALA A 229 -17.99 10.49 2.50
N GLN A 230 -17.99 9.32 3.15
CA GLN A 230 -18.50 9.13 4.52
C GLN A 230 -17.56 9.68 5.61
N GLY A 231 -16.39 10.23 5.26
CA GLY A 231 -15.37 10.69 6.20
C GLY A 231 -14.63 9.57 6.94
N ARG A 232 -14.79 8.31 6.52
CA ARG A 232 -14.23 7.12 7.17
C ARG A 232 -12.89 6.69 6.60
N PHE A 233 -12.49 7.23 5.46
CA PHE A 233 -11.24 6.91 4.78
C PHE A 233 -10.62 8.17 4.14
N PRO A 234 -10.10 9.13 4.93
CA PRO A 234 -9.64 10.45 4.46
C PRO A 234 -8.28 10.39 3.73
N PHE A 235 -8.22 9.66 2.61
CA PHE A 235 -7.00 9.36 1.88
C PHE A 235 -6.34 10.59 1.22
N GLU A 236 -7.11 11.66 0.99
CA GLU A 236 -6.63 12.94 0.48
C GLU A 236 -5.60 13.58 1.42
N LYS A 237 -5.63 13.26 2.72
CA LYS A 237 -4.65 13.75 3.70
C LYS A 237 -3.23 13.27 3.41
N LEU A 238 -3.07 12.20 2.63
CA LEU A 238 -1.75 11.66 2.27
C LEU A 238 -1.10 12.45 1.13
N MET A 239 -1.87 13.30 0.44
CA MET A 239 -1.50 13.84 -0.86
C MET A 239 -0.80 15.19 -0.77
N LYS A 240 0.17 15.39 -1.65
CA LYS A 240 0.69 16.73 -2.01
C LYS A 240 0.77 16.82 -3.52
N PHE A 241 0.26 17.91 -4.06
CA PHE A 241 0.21 18.14 -5.51
C PHE A 241 1.47 18.84 -6.00
N TYR A 242 1.93 18.43 -7.16
CA TYR A 242 3.06 18.99 -7.89
C TYR A 242 2.64 19.15 -9.36
N SER A 243 3.26 20.08 -10.08
CA SER A 243 3.17 20.14 -11.54
C SER A 243 4.16 19.17 -12.21
N LEU A 244 3.97 18.89 -13.50
CA LEU A 244 4.83 17.94 -14.24
C LEU A 244 6.31 18.37 -14.26
N ASP A 245 6.60 19.67 -14.38
CA ASP A 245 7.96 20.23 -14.31
C ASP A 245 8.62 20.03 -12.93
N GLN A 246 7.83 19.77 -11.89
CA GLN A 246 8.29 19.48 -10.53
C GLN A 246 8.42 17.97 -10.24
N ILE A 247 8.28 17.09 -11.23
CA ILE A 247 8.29 15.63 -11.02
C ILE A 247 9.56 15.13 -10.29
N ASN A 248 10.72 15.73 -10.57
CA ASN A 248 11.97 15.40 -9.88
C ASN A 248 11.96 15.82 -8.41
N GLN A 249 11.35 16.97 -8.08
CA GLN A 249 11.17 17.39 -6.69
C GLN A 249 10.19 16.47 -5.96
N ALA A 250 9.11 16.07 -6.63
CA ALA A 250 8.13 15.13 -6.08
C ALA A 250 8.78 13.78 -5.73
N ALA A 251 9.67 13.27 -6.59
CA ALA A 251 10.45 12.06 -6.33
C ALA A 251 11.35 12.23 -5.09
N GLN A 252 12.15 13.31 -5.02
CA GLN A 252 13.03 13.58 -3.88
C GLN A 252 12.27 13.74 -2.56
N ASP A 253 11.13 14.44 -2.57
CA ASP A 253 10.30 14.62 -1.38
C ASP A 253 9.71 13.28 -0.91
N SER A 254 9.36 12.39 -1.84
CA SER A 254 8.90 11.04 -1.54
C SER A 254 10.00 10.18 -0.93
N GLU A 255 11.19 10.18 -1.52
CA GLU A 255 12.36 9.42 -1.04
C GLU A 255 12.80 9.85 0.36
N LYS A 256 12.85 11.16 0.60
CA LYS A 256 13.14 11.74 1.94
C LYS A 256 12.00 11.57 2.92
N GLY A 257 10.84 11.10 2.45
CA GLY A 257 9.66 10.88 3.28
C GLY A 257 8.94 12.15 3.73
N VAL A 258 9.28 13.31 3.15
CA VAL A 258 8.62 14.61 3.37
C VAL A 258 7.19 14.57 2.85
N THR A 259 6.99 13.94 1.70
CA THR A 259 5.68 13.77 1.08
C THR A 259 5.31 12.30 1.05
N ILE A 260 4.14 11.96 1.58
CA ILE A 260 3.65 10.57 1.65
C ILE A 260 3.15 10.07 0.29
N LYS A 261 2.33 10.88 -0.40
CA LYS A 261 1.82 10.56 -1.73
C LYS A 261 1.87 11.78 -2.64
N PRO A 262 2.95 11.96 -3.41
CA PRO A 262 2.98 12.99 -4.44
C PRO A 262 1.94 12.68 -5.54
N VAL A 263 1.24 13.71 -6.00
CA VAL A 263 0.31 13.64 -7.14
C VAL A 263 0.75 14.67 -8.18
N ILE A 264 1.04 14.19 -9.39
CA ILE A 264 1.48 15.04 -10.49
C ILE A 264 0.25 15.52 -11.27
N ARG A 265 0.06 16.83 -11.35
CA ARG A 265 -0.95 17.47 -12.20
C ARG A 265 -0.38 17.65 -13.59
N LEU A 266 -1.09 17.09 -14.56
CA LEU A 266 -0.81 17.25 -15.97
C LEU A 266 -1.67 18.41 -16.48
N SER A 267 -1.05 19.53 -16.82
CA SER A 267 -1.73 20.59 -17.57
C SER A 267 -1.80 20.17 -19.04
N ALA A 268 -2.98 20.28 -19.65
CA ALA A 268 -3.06 20.34 -21.10
C ALA A 268 -2.35 21.63 -21.56
N ALA A 269 -1.44 21.50 -22.52
CA ALA A 269 -0.91 22.64 -23.25
C ALA A 269 -2.01 23.29 -24.11
#